data_AF-A0A524D2K1-F1
#
_entry.id   AF-A0A524D2K1-F1
#
_cell.length_a   1.000
_cell.length_b   1.000
_cell.length_c   1.000
_cell.angle_alpha   90.00
_cell.angle_beta   90.00
_cell.angle_gamma   90.00
#
_symmetry.space_group_name_H-M   'P 1'
#
loop_
_entity.id
_entity.type
_entity.pdbx_description
1 polymer ?
#
loop_
_entity_poly.entity_id
_entity_poly.type
_entity_poly.pdbx_seq_one_letter_code
_entity_poly.pdbx_strand_id
1 'polypeptide(L)' 'MVNMLNHPGLIGPCLVGIGGVVTILPILGFFQLLAEGRLTWPYGEMLTGVLVYVGAFVFLGFVLLGVGIEVIL' A
#
# COMPACT_ATOMS: atom_id res chain seq x y z
N MET A 1 13.20 13.47 -37.03
CA MET A 1 12.26 12.64 -36.25
C MET A 1 12.59 12.89 -34.79
N VAL A 2 11.89 13.84 -34.17
CA VAL A 2 12.17 14.31 -32.80
C VAL A 2 11.66 13.24 -31.84
N ASN A 3 12.55 12.71 -30.99
CA ASN A 3 12.25 11.73 -29.95
C ASN A 3 11.13 12.26 -29.02
N MET A 4 9.90 11.79 -29.20
CA MET A 4 8.77 11.98 -28.27
C MET A 4 8.80 11.01 -27.07
N LEU A 5 9.97 10.49 -26.70
CA LEU A 5 10.13 9.53 -25.59
C LEU A 5 10.55 10.20 -24.25
N ASN A 6 10.64 11.53 -24.21
CA ASN A 6 11.19 12.29 -23.07
C ASN A 6 10.14 12.95 -22.16
N HIS A 7 8.95 12.38 -22.03
CA HIS A 7 8.14 12.68 -20.85
C HIS A 7 8.41 11.58 -19.83
N PRO A 8 9.20 11.82 -18.75
CA PRO A 8 9.04 11.04 -17.54
C PRO A 8 7.60 11.28 -17.09
N GLY A 9 6.71 10.40 -17.54
CA GLY A 9 5.28 10.56 -17.38
C GLY A 9 4.95 10.57 -15.89
N LEU A 10 3.87 11.26 -15.53
CA LEU A 10 3.32 11.30 -14.17
C LEU A 10 3.12 9.91 -13.52
N ILE A 11 3.23 8.83 -14.31
CA ILE A 11 3.19 7.43 -13.90
C ILE A 11 4.11 7.14 -12.70
N GLY A 12 5.39 7.52 -12.74
CA GLY A 12 6.32 7.26 -11.64
C GLY A 12 5.85 7.87 -10.31
N PRO A 13 5.64 9.21 -10.24
CA PRO A 13 5.07 9.86 -9.07
C PRO A 13 3.71 9.33 -8.64
N CYS A 14 2.83 8.97 -9.59
CA CYS A 14 1.54 8.36 -9.29
C CYS A 14 1.69 6.97 -8.65
N LEU A 15 2.60 6.12 -9.13
CA LEU A 15 2.88 4.81 -8.55
C LEU A 15 3.44 4.93 -7.13
N VAL A 16 4.30 5.92 -6.88
CA VAL A 16 4.80 6.23 -5.52
C VAL A 16 3.63 6.63 -4.61
N GLY A 17 2.78 7.56 -5.06
CA GLY A 17 1.61 8.01 -4.30
C GLY A 17 0.64 6.87 -3.98
N ILE A 18 0.29 6.07 -4.98
CA ILE A 18 -0.59 4.90 -4.82
C ILE A 18 0.04 3.87 -3.89
N GLY A 19 1.33 3.55 -4.06
CA GLY A 19 2.04 2.62 -3.18
C GLY A 19 2.04 3.06 -1.72
N GLY A 20 2.22 4.36 -1.47
CA GLY A 20 2.09 4.95 -0.14
C GLY A 20 0.68 4.78 0.45
N VAL A 21 -0.37 5.08 -0.31
CA VAL A 21 -1.77 4.93 0.12
C VAL A 21 -2.11 3.46 0.40
N VAL A 22 -1.71 2.56 -0.51
CA VAL A 22 -1.91 1.11 -0.40
C VAL A 22 -1.17 0.53 0.81
N THR A 23 -0.08 1.16 1.26
CA THR A 23 0.64 0.79 2.48
C THR A 23 -0.03 1.34 3.74
N ILE A 24 -0.35 2.63 3.76
CA ILE A 24 -0.78 3.34 4.98
C ILE A 24 -2.22 3.00 5.37
N LEU A 25 -3.15 2.92 4.42
CA LEU A 25 -4.57 2.70 4.73
C LEU A 25 -4.83 1.37 5.46
N PRO A 26 -4.25 0.22 5.06
CA PRO A 26 -4.40 -1.03 5.81
C PRO A 26 -3.83 -0.94 7.23
N ILE A 27 -2.70 -0.25 7.42
CA ILE A 27 -2.09 -0.06 8.74
C ILE A 27 -3.03 0.75 9.65
N LEU A 28 -3.55 1.87 9.15
CA LEU A 28 -4.51 2.69 9.89
C LEU A 28 -5.81 1.93 10.19
N GLY A 29 -6.33 1.19 9.20
CA GLY A 29 -7.51 0.34 9.38
C GLY A 29 -7.30 -0.76 10.42
N PHE A 30 -6.12 -1.37 10.47
CA PHE A 30 -5.77 -2.34 11.50
C PHE A 30 -5.82 -1.73 12.91
N PHE A 31 -5.17 -0.57 13.10
CA PHE A 31 -5.18 0.11 14.39
C PHE A 31 -6.58 0.59 14.79
N GLN A 32 -7.39 1.02 13.82
CA GLN A 32 -8.79 1.36 14.07
C GLN A 32 -9.58 0.14 14.56
N LEU A 33 -9.46 -1.01 13.89
CA LEU A 33 -10.14 -2.25 14.29
C LEU A 33 -9.66 -2.75 15.67
N LEU A 34 -8.39 -2.53 16.01
CA LEU A 34 -7.83 -2.82 17.32
C LEU A 34 -8.44 -1.89 18.40
N ALA A 35 -8.52 -0.59 18.12
CA ALA A 35 -9.07 0.41 19.03
C ALA A 35 -10.58 0.19 19.29
N GLU A 36 -11.32 -0.29 18.29
CA GLU A 36 -12.74 -0.66 18.42
C GLU A 36 -12.95 -2.03 19.12
N GLY A 37 -11.88 -2.76 19.44
CA GLY A 37 -11.95 -4.10 20.05
C GLY A 37 -12.51 -5.20 19.12
N ARG A 38 -12.69 -4.89 17.84
CA ARG A 38 -13.35 -5.78 16.87
C ARG A 38 -12.48 -6.95 16.42
N LEU A 39 -11.17 -6.85 16.63
CA LEU A 39 -10.20 -7.92 16.35
C LEU A 39 -10.16 -8.99 17.45
N THR A 40 -10.66 -8.68 18.65
CA THR A 40 -10.63 -9.59 19.80
C THR A 40 -12.03 -10.12 20.15
N TRP A 41 -13.09 -9.34 19.88
CA TRP A 41 -14.47 -9.75 20.10
C TRP A 41 -15.40 -9.14 19.03
N PRO A 42 -16.36 -9.89 18.44
CA PRO A 42 -16.67 -11.31 18.65
C PRO A 42 -15.78 -12.29 17.86
N TYR A 43 -14.79 -11.80 17.10
CA TYR A 43 -14.03 -12.60 16.15
C TYR A 43 -12.62 -12.97 16.64
N GLY A 44 -12.52 -13.82 17.67
CA GLY A 44 -11.25 -14.16 18.34
C GLY A 44 -10.13 -14.74 17.45
N GLU A 45 -10.47 -15.30 16.29
CA GLU A 45 -9.48 -15.83 15.32
C GLU A 45 -9.20 -14.88 14.13
N MET A 46 -9.90 -13.74 14.07
CA MET A 46 -9.81 -12.81 12.94
C MET A 46 -8.50 -12.01 12.93
N LEU A 47 -7.82 -11.91 14.08
CA LEU A 47 -6.54 -11.21 14.21
C LEU A 47 -5.50 -11.73 13.21
N THR A 48 -5.34 -13.05 13.09
CA THR A 48 -4.37 -13.66 12.17
C THR A 48 -4.70 -13.35 10.71
N GLY A 49 -5.99 -13.45 10.34
CA GLY A 49 -6.43 -13.14 8.97
C GLY A 49 -6.22 -11.67 8.62
N VAL A 50 -6.52 -10.76 9.55
CA VAL A 50 -6.31 -9.32 9.35
C VAL A 50 -4.81 -9.00 9.29
N LEU A 51 -3.97 -9.62 10.11
CA LEU A 51 -2.52 -9.43 10.05
C LEU A 51 -1.93 -9.87 8.68
N VAL A 52 -2.38 -11.01 8.16
CA VAL A 52 -1.97 -11.48 6.81
C VAL A 52 -2.46 -10.51 5.73
N TYR A 53 -3.72 -10.05 5.82
CA TYR A 53 -4.27 -9.07 4.90
C TYR A 53 -3.45 -7.77 4.91
N VAL A 54 -3.20 -7.19 6.09
CA VAL A 54 -2.40 -5.97 6.25
C VAL A 54 -0.99 -6.17 5.71
N GLY A 55 -0.34 -7.28 6.06
CA GLY A 55 1.00 -7.61 5.58
C GLY A 55 1.07 -7.72 4.06
N ALA A 56 0.09 -8.35 3.41
CA ALA A 56 0.03 -8.47 1.96
C ALA A 56 -0.10 -7.12 1.25
N PHE A 57 -0.96 -6.22 1.76
CA PHE A 57 -1.11 -4.88 1.19
C PHE A 57 0.09 -3.98 1.47
N VAL A 58 0.71 -4.07 2.65
CA VAL A 58 1.96 -3.36 2.96
C VAL A 58 3.08 -3.82 2.01
N PHE A 59 3.22 -5.12 1.80
CA PHE A 59 4.17 -5.66 0.82
C PHE A 59 3.91 -5.14 -0.59
N LEU A 60 2.66 -5.21 -1.06
CA LEU A 60 2.27 -4.68 -2.38
C LEU A 60 2.56 -3.19 -2.51
N GLY A 61 2.26 -2.40 -1.48
CA GLY A 61 2.53 -0.97 -1.45
C GLY A 61 4.03 -0.65 -1.56
N PHE A 62 4.89 -1.42 -0.88
CA PHE A 62 6.35 -1.30 -1.04
C PHE A 62 6.84 -1.69 -2.45
N VAL A 63 6.24 -2.70 -3.08
CA VAL A 63 6.55 -3.04 -4.47
C VAL A 63 6.19 -1.88 -5.40
N LEU A 64 5.00 -1.29 -5.25
CA LEU A 64 4.57 -0.14 -6.04
C LEU A 64 5.43 1.11 -5.81
N LEU A 65 5.85 1.35 -4.56
CA LEU A 65 6.81 2.40 -4.22
C LEU A 65 8.16 2.17 -4.91
N GLY A 66 8.69 0.94 -4.85
CA GLY A 66 9.95 0.58 -5.50
C GLY A 66 9.90 0.77 -7.02
N VAL A 67 8.88 0.24 -7.68
CA VAL A 67 8.66 0.42 -9.12
C VAL A 67 8.45 1.90 -9.47
N GLY A 68 7.69 2.63 -8.64
CA GLY A 68 7.46 4.06 -8.84
C GLY A 68 8.75 4.87 -8.78
N ILE A 69 9.65 4.56 -7.84
CA ILE A 69 10.98 5.17 -7.75
C ILE A 69 11.83 4.78 -8.95
N GLU A 70 11.83 3.52 -9.38
CA GLU A 70 12.57 3.06 -10.56
C GLU A 70 12.12 3.77 -11.84
N VAL A 71 10.83 4.03 -12.00
CA VAL A 71 10.28 4.77 -13.17
C VAL A 71 10.61 6.27 -13.13
N ILE A 72 10.94 6.83 -11.96
CA ILE A 72 11.37 8.23 -11.79
C ILE A 72 12.85 8.41 -12.14
N LEU A 73 13.69 7.42 -11.81
CA LEU A 73 15.16 7.45 -11.95
C LEU A 73 15.61 7.20 -13.40
#